data_AF-A0A7C4LG78-F1
#
_entry.id   AF-A0A7C4LG78-F1
#
_cell.length_a   1.000
_cell.length_b   1.000
_cell.length_c   1.000
_cell.angle_alpha   90.00
_cell.angle_beta   90.00
_cell.angle_gamma   90.00
#
_symmetry.space_group_name_H-M   'P 1'
#
loop_
_entity.id
_entity.type
_entity.pdbx_description
1 polymer ?
#
loop_
_entity_poly.entity_id
_entity_poly.type
_entity_poly.pdbx_seq_one_letter_code
_entity_poly.pdbx_strand_id
1 'polypeptide(L)'
;MLTWNPLVTRIEDDVWDLSNLGKALIKLPGELGAPLTTEEKAFMLGLMMLDEEQRKIVSELMITGKSTHESKWLVGLTKRVLINMGLIR
;
A
#
# COMPACT_ATOMS: atom_id res chain seq x y z
N MET A 1 -17.52 5.79 -8.05
CA MET A 1 -17.58 4.95 -6.84
C MET A 1 -16.16 4.50 -6.42
N LEU A 2 -15.23 5.46 -6.26
CA LEU A 2 -13.81 5.24 -5.93
C LEU A 2 -13.40 5.94 -4.62
N THR A 3 -14.33 6.62 -3.95
CA THR A 3 -14.10 7.40 -2.71
C THR A 3 -13.65 6.54 -1.53
N TRP A 4 -13.92 5.24 -1.55
CA TRP A 4 -13.53 4.30 -0.51
C TRP A 4 -12.11 3.72 -0.72
N ASN A 5 -11.51 3.93 -1.89
CA ASN A 5 -10.23 3.33 -2.24
C ASN A 5 -9.08 4.24 -1.73
N PRO A 6 -8.29 3.80 -0.73
CA PRO A 6 -7.23 4.63 -0.13
C PRO A 6 -6.04 4.89 -1.08
N LEU A 7 -6.01 4.23 -2.24
CA LEU A 7 -4.96 4.37 -3.26
C LEU A 7 -5.23 5.52 -4.23
N VAL A 8 -6.43 6.09 -4.21
CA VAL A 8 -6.82 7.20 -5.08
C VAL A 8 -7.36 8.35 -4.25
N THR A 9 -7.07 9.56 -4.70
CA THR A 9 -7.64 10.79 -4.18
C THR A 9 -8.50 11.42 -5.26
N ARG A 10 -9.67 11.93 -4.87
CA ARG A 10 -10.50 12.71 -5.79
C ARG A 10 -9.91 14.11 -5.88
N ILE A 11 -9.70 14.61 -7.10
CA ILE A 11 -9.23 15.98 -7.33
C ILE A 11 -10.43 16.89 -7.63
N GLU A 12 -11.27 16.50 -8.59
CA GLU A 12 -12.47 17.23 -9.04
C GLU A 12 -13.56 16.23 -9.47
N ASP A 13 -14.72 16.71 -9.91
CA ASP A 13 -15.83 15.84 -10.33
C ASP A 13 -15.39 14.86 -11.43
N ASP A 14 -15.51 13.56 -11.12
CA ASP A 14 -14.99 12.42 -11.88
C ASP A 14 -13.49 12.41 -12.24
N VAL A 15 -12.69 13.31 -11.65
CA VAL A 15 -11.23 13.34 -11.78
C VAL A 15 -10.57 12.70 -10.55
N TRP A 16 -9.73 11.69 -10.79
CA TRP A 16 -9.04 10.91 -9.76
C TRP A 16 -7.52 10.93 -10.00
N ASP A 17 -6.75 11.04 -8.94
CA ASP A 17 -5.29 10.87 -8.94
C ASP A 17 -4.92 9.79 -7.93
N LEU A 18 -3.68 9.31 -7.98
CA LEU A 18 -3.15 8.40 -6.99
C LEU A 18 -2.85 9.16 -5.70
N SER A 19 -3.27 8.58 -4.57
CA SER A 19 -2.83 9.03 -3.25
C SER A 19 -1.31 8.81 -3.11
N ASN A 20 -0.70 9.40 -2.09
CA ASN A 20 0.73 9.14 -1.81
C ASN A 20 1.04 7.64 -1.65
N LEU A 21 0.08 6.86 -1.16
CA LEU A 21 0.16 5.41 -1.08
C LEU A 21 0.05 4.75 -2.45
N GLY A 22 -0.90 5.16 -3.30
CA GLY A 22 -1.01 4.70 -4.69
C GLY A 22 0.25 5.03 -5.50
N LYS A 23 0.84 6.21 -5.29
CA LYS A 23 2.10 6.66 -5.91
C LYS A 23 3.32 5.87 -5.43
N ALA A 24 3.31 5.37 -4.19
CA ALA A 24 4.35 4.50 -3.66
C ALA A 24 4.22 3.05 -4.21
N LEU A 25 2.98 2.59 -4.45
CA LEU A 25 2.70 1.29 -5.04
C LEU A 25 3.14 1.18 -6.50
N ILE A 26 2.93 2.21 -7.32
CA ILE A 26 3.45 2.25 -8.70
C ILE A 26 4.99 2.39 -8.78
N LYS A 27 5.68 2.58 -7.64
CA LYS A 27 7.15 2.54 -7.56
C LYS A 27 7.68 1.15 -7.19
N LEU A 28 6.80 0.18 -6.90
CA LEU A 28 7.13 -1.23 -7.14
C LEU A 28 7.48 -1.37 -8.62
N PRO A 29 8.34 -2.33 -9.04
CA PRO A 29 8.87 -2.41 -10.39
C PRO A 29 7.76 -2.61 -11.45
N GLY A 30 7.14 -1.50 -11.85
CA GLY A 30 6.03 -1.39 -12.78
C GLY A 30 6.01 0.03 -13.32
N GLU A 31 5.74 0.18 -14.61
CA GLU A 31 5.66 1.49 -15.25
C GLU A 31 4.26 2.08 -15.07
N LEU A 32 4.17 3.37 -14.77
CA LEU A 32 2.89 4.07 -14.69
C LEU A 32 2.18 3.98 -16.05
N GLY A 33 0.99 3.37 -16.08
CA GLY A 33 0.22 3.14 -17.30
C GLY A 33 0.44 1.77 -17.94
N ALA A 34 1.40 0.98 -17.46
CA ALA A 34 1.51 -0.43 -17.83
C ALA A 34 0.43 -1.28 -17.14
N PRO A 35 -0.05 -2.36 -17.78
CA PRO A 35 -0.93 -3.32 -17.14
C PRO A 35 -0.25 -3.94 -15.93
N LEU A 36 -0.95 -4.00 -14.80
CA LEU A 36 -0.46 -4.70 -13.61
C LEU A 36 -0.19 -6.17 -13.92
N THR A 37 0.96 -6.66 -13.46
CA THR A 37 1.32 -8.07 -13.42
C THR A 37 0.36 -8.86 -12.52
N THR A 38 0.35 -10.17 -12.65
CA THR A 38 -0.49 -11.04 -11.80
C THR A 38 -0.10 -10.90 -10.33
N GLU A 39 1.19 -10.74 -10.06
CA GLU A 39 1.78 -10.58 -8.74
C GLU A 39 1.38 -9.24 -8.11
N GLU A 40 1.41 -8.14 -8.87
CA GLU A 40 0.96 -6.83 -8.41
C GLU A 40 -0.55 -6.81 -8.13
N LYS A 41 -1.36 -7.47 -8.97
CA LYS A 41 -2.80 -7.62 -8.74
C LYS A 41 -3.07 -8.41 -7.46
N ALA A 42 -2.35 -9.51 -7.22
CA ALA A 42 -2.48 -10.32 -6.01
C ALA A 42 -2.07 -9.53 -4.77
N PHE A 43 -0.99 -8.73 -4.85
CA PHE A 43 -0.56 -7.85 -3.77
C PHE A 43 -1.60 -6.77 -3.44
N MET A 44 -2.15 -6.11 -4.46
CA MET A 44 -3.22 -5.12 -4.28
C MET A 44 -4.48 -5.72 -3.66
N LEU A 45 -4.92 -6.90 -4.14
CA LEU A 45 -6.04 -7.62 -3.55
C LEU A 45 -5.79 -7.98 -2.08
N GLY A 46 -4.59 -8.48 -1.77
CA GLY A 46 -4.20 -8.78 -0.40
C GLY A 46 -4.25 -7.55 0.51
N LEU A 47 -3.76 -6.40 0.04
CA LEU A 47 -3.84 -5.12 0.76
C LEU A 47 -5.29 -4.67 1.01
N MET A 48 -6.19 -4.87 0.04
CA MET A 48 -7.60 -4.49 0.17
C MET A 48 -8.36 -5.38 1.17
N MET A 49 -7.90 -6.61 1.39
CA MET A 49 -8.46 -7.54 2.38
C MET A 49 -8.03 -7.24 3.82
N LEU A 50 -6.95 -6.48 4.02
CA LEU A 50 -6.52 -6.05 5.35
C LEU A 50 -7.51 -5.03 5.93
N ASP A 51 -7.63 -4.97 7.24
CA ASP A 51 -8.34 -3.86 7.89
C ASP A 51 -7.58 -2.53 7.76
N GLU A 52 -8.23 -1.42 8.12
CA GLU A 52 -7.64 -0.08 7.98
C GLU A 52 -6.35 0.10 8.80
N GLU A 53 -6.30 -0.48 10.00
CA GLU A 53 -5.17 -0.41 10.91
C GLU A 53 -3.95 -1.11 10.33
N GLN A 54 -4.13 -2.33 9.83
CA GLN A 54 -3.11 -3.12 9.16
C GLN A 54 -2.62 -2.46 7.88
N ARG A 55 -3.53 -1.92 7.05
CA ARG A 55 -3.15 -1.17 5.84
C ARG A 55 -2.28 0.03 6.17
N LYS A 56 -2.60 0.77 7.23
CA LYS A 56 -1.83 1.93 7.66
C LYS A 56 -0.41 1.53 8.09
N ILE A 57 -0.27 0.46 8.88
CA ILE A 57 1.05 -0.04 9.30
C ILE A 57 1.89 -0.48 8.10
N VAL A 58 1.31 -1.24 7.17
CA VAL A 58 2.00 -1.66 5.93
C VAL A 58 2.48 -0.43 5.16
N SER A 59 1.60 0.56 4.99
CA SER A 59 1.91 1.79 4.26
C SER A 59 3.08 2.58 4.89
N GLU A 60 3.04 2.79 6.22
CA GLU A 60 4.09 3.49 6.95
C GLU A 60 5.44 2.76 6.87
N LEU A 61 5.42 1.43 7.02
CA LEU A 61 6.62 0.60 6.93
C LEU A 61 7.24 0.61 5.53
N MET A 62 6.41 0.52 4.48
CA MET A 62 6.86 0.57 3.08
C MET A 62 7.49 1.91 2.72
N ILE A 63 6.94 3.03 3.22
CA ILE A 63 7.38 4.38 2.86
C ILE A 63 8.59 4.82 3.69
N THR A 64 8.55 4.58 5.00
CA THR A 64 9.50 5.19 5.95
C THR A 64 10.40 4.18 6.67
N GLY A 65 10.12 2.89 6.55
CA GLY A 65 10.77 1.83 7.31
C GLY A 65 10.36 1.77 8.80
N LYS A 66 9.43 2.65 9.22
CA LYS A 66 8.95 2.82 10.60
C LYS A 66 7.43 2.93 10.62
N SER A 67 6.81 2.67 11.77
CA SER A 67 5.37 2.90 11.97
C SER A 67 5.12 3.61 13.30
N THR A 68 4.15 4.51 13.29
CA THR A 68 3.70 5.28 14.47
C THR A 68 2.72 4.51 15.34
N HIS A 69 2.29 3.33 14.88
CA HIS A 69 1.31 2.51 15.56
C HIS A 69 1.75 2.14 16.99
N GLU A 70 0.76 2.11 17.90
CA GLU A 70 0.99 1.88 19.34
C GLU A 70 1.48 0.46 19.59
N SER A 71 0.83 -0.53 18.94
CA SER A 71 1.21 -1.95 19.07
C SER A 71 2.53 -2.26 18.36
N LYS A 72 3.63 -2.29 19.12
CA LYS A 72 4.96 -2.68 18.63
C LYS A 72 5.04 -4.12 18.17
N TRP A 73 4.23 -5.00 18.77
CA TRP A 73 4.12 -6.39 18.34
C TRP A 73 3.57 -6.48 16.91
N LEU A 74 2.46 -5.78 16.63
CA LEU A 74 1.83 -5.80 15.31
C LEU A 74 2.78 -5.24 14.24
N VAL A 75 3.40 -4.09 14.53
CA VAL A 75 4.41 -3.48 13.65
C VAL A 75 5.57 -4.43 13.37
N GLY A 76 6.09 -5.10 14.41
CA GLY A 76 7.20 -6.04 14.28
C GLY A 76 6.84 -7.31 13.49
N LEU A 77 5.60 -7.78 13.58
CA LEU A 77 5.12 -8.93 12.80
C LEU A 77 4.94 -8.54 11.33
N THR A 78 4.26 -7.42 11.06
CA THR A 78 4.08 -6.89 9.70
C THR A 78 5.43 -6.61 9.03
N LYS A 79 6.36 -5.97 9.74
CA LYS A 79 7.71 -5.69 9.22
C LYS A 79 8.44 -6.98 8.82
N ARG A 80 8.35 -8.05 9.62
CA ARG A 80 8.95 -9.35 9.29
C ARG A 80 8.35 -9.97 8.03
N VAL A 81 7.03 -9.89 7.87
CA VAL A 81 6.35 -10.38 6.65
C VAL A 81 6.84 -9.62 5.43
N LEU A 82 6.87 -8.28 5.50
CA LEU A 82 7.32 -7.44 4.38
C LEU A 82 8.80 -7.69 4.02
N ILE A 83 9.67 -7.93 5.00
CA ILE A 83 11.09 -8.33 4.76
C ILE A 83 11.17 -9.70 4.09
N ASN A 84 10.43 -10.70 4.58
CA ASN A 84 10.42 -12.05 4.01
C ASN A 84 9.89 -12.06 2.56
N MET A 85 9.00 -11.14 2.23
CA MET A 85 8.51 -10.92 0.86
C MET A 85 9.48 -10.10 -0.01
N GLY A 86 10.58 -9.59 0.54
CA GLY A 86 11.54 -8.76 -0.18
C GLY A 86 11.05 -7.35 -0.51
N LEU A 87 9.97 -6.89 0.15
CA LEU A 87 9.34 -5.59 -0.14
C LEU A 87 10.05 -4.42 0.55
N ILE A 88 10.71 -4.68 1.68
CA ILE A 88 11.54 -3.71 2.43
C ILE A 88 12.79 -4.39 2.98
N ARG A 89 13.81 -3.61 3.34
CA ARG A 89 15.07 -4.06 3.95
C ARG A 89 15.17 -3.68 5.42
#